data_AF-A0A1F6D623-F1
#
_entry.id   AF-A0A1F6D623-F1
#
_cell.length_a   1.000
_cell.length_b   1.000
_cell.length_c   1.000
_cell.angle_alpha   90.00
_cell.angle_beta   90.00
_cell.angle_gamma   90.00
#
_symmetry.space_group_name_H-M   'P 1'
#
loop_
_entity.id
_entity.type
_entity.pdbx_description
1 polymer ?
#
loop_
_entity_poly.entity_id
_entity_poly.type
_entity_poly.pdbx_seq_one_letter_code
_entity_poly.pdbx_strand_id
1 'polypeptide(L)'
;MGLWSRMWNLFRAVLFKNVKEMEVEHAEAVYESAIEKKVESFHQLKRSVGALVARRERLAVELEAAKRNYKQTRSDLEGAIASNNTQLGPILLQKKDQLEDEIDRLKADLEQSVKEVEDYKGLMIEMQGGINTLKMEKERALARATSDKERIRIENEIAGLSVEPELAALDNVREGLSKLHGEAVVSKELGETDVDRQLARLRRDAAPAAAKAKFAELVKQTQAGRSAASSQESQAQAAQQKTLGEQNT
;
A
#
# COMPACT_ATOMS: atom_id res chain seq x y z
N MET A 1 -9.23 -44.67 4.84
CA MET A 1 -8.55 -43.47 4.28
C MET A 1 -8.45 -43.66 2.77
N GLY A 2 -9.49 -43.28 2.03
CA GLY A 2 -9.66 -43.66 0.62
C GLY A 2 -8.70 -42.92 -0.33
N LEU A 3 -8.49 -43.48 -1.52
CA LEU A 3 -7.74 -42.85 -2.62
C LEU A 3 -8.22 -41.41 -2.90
N TRP A 4 -9.52 -41.15 -2.69
CA TRP A 4 -10.14 -39.82 -2.71
C TRP A 4 -9.45 -38.81 -1.79
N SER A 5 -9.14 -39.14 -0.53
CA SER A 5 -8.50 -38.19 0.39
C SER A 5 -7.05 -37.89 -0.02
N ARG A 6 -6.39 -38.85 -0.68
CA ARG A 6 -5.03 -38.69 -1.20
C ARG A 6 -5.01 -37.82 -2.44
N MET A 7 -5.96 -38.00 -3.36
CA MET A 7 -6.16 -37.14 -4.52
C MET A 7 -6.57 -35.71 -4.10
N TRP A 8 -7.46 -35.60 -3.12
CA TRP A 8 -7.87 -34.32 -2.54
C TRP A 8 -6.71 -33.55 -1.90
N ASN A 9 -5.84 -34.26 -1.17
CA ASN A 9 -4.65 -33.66 -0.55
C ASN A 9 -3.60 -33.26 -1.59
N LEU A 10 -3.43 -34.04 -2.67
CA LEU A 10 -2.56 -33.67 -3.80
C LEU A 10 -3.11 -32.46 -4.56
N PHE A 11 -4.43 -32.40 -4.77
CA PHE A 11 -5.11 -31.26 -5.38
C PHE A 11 -4.95 -29.99 -4.54
N ARG A 12 -5.16 -30.06 -3.22
CA ARG A 12 -4.86 -28.94 -2.30
C ARG A 12 -3.38 -28.55 -2.32
N ALA A 13 -2.47 -29.52 -2.31
CA ALA A 13 -1.03 -29.24 -2.34
C ALA A 13 -0.64 -28.49 -3.62
N VAL A 14 -1.23 -28.84 -4.77
CA VAL A 14 -0.99 -28.13 -6.04
C VAL A 14 -1.63 -26.73 -6.05
N LEU A 15 -2.74 -26.52 -5.34
CA LEU A 15 -3.38 -25.21 -5.18
C LEU A 15 -2.57 -24.22 -4.33
N PHE A 16 -1.84 -24.69 -3.30
CA PHE A 16 -1.13 -23.82 -2.37
C PHE A 16 0.38 -23.69 -2.64
N LYS A 17 0.93 -24.39 -3.64
CA LYS A 17 2.40 -24.46 -3.78
C LYS A 17 3.05 -23.22 -4.41
N ASN A 18 2.33 -22.31 -5.05
CA ASN A 18 2.94 -21.15 -5.70
C ASN A 18 2.12 -19.88 -5.47
N VAL A 19 2.22 -19.29 -4.27
CA VAL A 19 2.02 -17.85 -4.07
C VAL A 19 3.34 -17.31 -3.55
N LYS A 20 4.34 -17.30 -4.44
CA LYS A 20 5.59 -16.59 -4.21
C LYS A 20 5.34 -15.15 -4.62
N GLU A 21 5.69 -14.21 -3.75
CA GLU A 21 5.55 -12.76 -3.93
C GLU A 21 5.79 -12.36 -5.39
N MET A 22 4.73 -11.94 -6.07
CA MET A 22 4.80 -11.42 -7.43
C MET A 22 3.85 -10.25 -7.55
N GLU A 23 4.37 -9.20 -8.18
CA GLU A 23 3.82 -7.85 -8.22
C GLU A 23 2.35 -7.84 -8.67
N VAL A 24 1.56 -6.97 -8.01
CA VAL A 24 0.12 -6.75 -8.25
C VAL A 24 -0.18 -6.47 -9.72
N GLU A 25 0.80 -5.99 -10.49
CA GLU A 25 0.70 -5.62 -11.89
C GLU A 25 0.29 -6.76 -12.83
N HIS A 26 0.52 -8.03 -12.46
CA HIS A 26 0.18 -9.20 -13.30
C HIS A 26 -0.78 -10.19 -12.62
N ALA A 27 -1.44 -9.77 -11.53
CA ALA A 27 -2.39 -10.62 -10.83
C ALA A 27 -3.50 -11.17 -11.75
N GLU A 28 -3.95 -10.36 -12.72
CA GLU A 28 -4.94 -10.79 -13.71
C GLU A 28 -4.48 -12.00 -14.53
N ALA A 29 -3.26 -11.94 -15.08
CA ALA A 29 -2.71 -12.98 -15.92
C ALA A 29 -2.50 -14.29 -15.15
N VAL A 30 -2.13 -14.20 -13.87
CA VAL A 30 -2.00 -15.37 -12.98
C VAL A 30 -3.35 -16.04 -12.76
N TYR A 31 -4.40 -15.27 -12.46
CA TYR A 31 -5.75 -15.81 -12.32
C TYR A 31 -6.25 -16.43 -13.63
N GLU A 32 -6.03 -15.76 -14.76
CA GLU A 32 -6.49 -16.25 -16.07
C GLU A 32 -5.81 -17.57 -16.44
N SER A 33 -4.50 -17.67 -16.26
CA SER A 33 -3.76 -18.93 -16.49
C SER A 33 -4.24 -20.05 -15.55
N ALA A 34 -4.48 -19.74 -14.27
CA ALA A 34 -4.96 -20.72 -13.31
C ALA A 34 -6.37 -21.23 -13.65
N ILE A 35 -7.26 -20.34 -14.08
CA ILE A 35 -8.61 -20.68 -14.54
C ILE A 35 -8.53 -21.54 -15.81
N GLU A 36 -7.75 -21.13 -16.80
CA GLU A 36 -7.57 -21.86 -18.06
C GLU A 36 -7.09 -23.29 -17.80
N LYS A 37 -6.04 -23.46 -16.99
CA LYS A 37 -5.50 -24.78 -16.65
C LYS A 37 -6.54 -25.67 -15.96
N LYS A 38 -7.39 -25.10 -15.10
CA LYS A 38 -8.50 -25.85 -14.48
C LYS A 38 -9.59 -26.19 -15.49
N VAL A 39 -9.95 -25.27 -16.38
CA VAL A 39 -10.92 -25.55 -17.45
C VAL A 39 -10.41 -26.66 -18.37
N GLU A 40 -9.13 -26.64 -18.75
CA GLU A 40 -8.52 -27.71 -19.54
C GLU A 40 -8.58 -29.06 -18.81
N SER A 41 -8.17 -29.08 -17.55
CA SER A 41 -8.21 -30.28 -16.71
C SER A 41 -9.65 -30.80 -16.55
N PHE A 42 -10.65 -29.91 -16.47
CA PHE A 42 -12.07 -30.27 -16.40
C PHE A 42 -12.54 -30.91 -17.71
N HIS A 43 -12.11 -30.38 -18.86
CA HIS A 43 -12.40 -30.98 -20.16
C HIS A 43 -11.77 -32.36 -20.32
N GLN A 44 -10.54 -32.54 -19.84
CA GLN A 44 -9.88 -33.86 -19.82
C GLN A 44 -10.67 -34.85 -18.96
N LEU A 45 -11.08 -34.45 -17.75
CA LEU A 45 -11.92 -35.27 -16.87
C LEU A 45 -13.27 -35.60 -17.53
N LYS A 46 -13.93 -34.64 -18.18
CA LYS A 46 -15.19 -34.88 -18.87
C LYS A 46 -15.06 -35.96 -19.95
N ARG A 47 -13.94 -35.98 -20.70
CA ARG A 47 -13.69 -37.01 -21.72
C ARG A 47 -13.49 -38.40 -21.10
N SER A 48 -12.71 -38.50 -20.02
CA SER A 48 -12.46 -39.78 -19.35
C SER A 48 -13.75 -40.34 -18.71
N VAL A 49 -14.55 -39.48 -18.09
CA VAL A 49 -15.88 -39.86 -17.56
C VAL A 49 -16.79 -40.33 -18.68
N GLY A 50 -16.78 -39.68 -19.85
CA GLY A 50 -17.52 -40.14 -21.02
C GLY A 50 -17.13 -41.56 -21.46
N ALA A 51 -15.82 -41.86 -21.50
CA ALA A 51 -15.34 -43.21 -21.81
C ALA A 51 -15.77 -44.25 -20.76
N LEU A 52 -15.78 -43.87 -19.48
CA LEU A 52 -16.23 -44.73 -18.39
C LEU A 52 -17.74 -45.01 -18.44
N VAL A 53 -18.55 -43.99 -18.76
CA VAL A 53 -20.00 -44.15 -18.98
C VAL A 53 -20.26 -45.09 -20.15
N ALA A 54 -19.52 -44.95 -21.25
CA ALA A 54 -19.62 -45.88 -22.38
C ALA A 54 -19.24 -47.32 -22.00
N ARG A 55 -18.23 -47.50 -21.15
CA ARG A 55 -17.86 -48.83 -20.61
C ARG A 55 -19.00 -49.41 -19.76
N ARG A 56 -19.60 -48.61 -18.87
CA ARG A 56 -20.75 -49.01 -18.05
C ARG A 56 -21.92 -49.48 -18.91
N GLU A 57 -22.22 -48.77 -19.99
CA GLU A 57 -23.30 -49.13 -20.92
C GLU A 57 -23.01 -50.43 -21.67
N ARG A 58 -21.76 -50.62 -22.13
CA ARG A 58 -21.35 -51.91 -22.73
C ARG A 58 -21.50 -53.07 -21.76
N LEU A 59 -21.01 -52.92 -20.52
CA LEU A 59 -21.15 -53.95 -19.47
C LEU A 59 -22.63 -54.29 -19.20
N ALA A 60 -23.52 -53.30 -19.19
CA ALA A 60 -24.95 -53.54 -19.03
C ALA A 60 -25.54 -54.34 -20.21
N VAL A 61 -25.16 -54.01 -21.45
CA VAL A 61 -25.60 -54.73 -22.65
C VAL A 61 -25.08 -56.17 -22.65
N GLU A 62 -23.81 -56.37 -22.32
CA GLU A 62 -23.16 -57.68 -22.22
C GLU A 62 -23.81 -58.54 -21.14
N LEU A 63 -24.07 -57.96 -19.96
CA LEU A 63 -24.76 -58.64 -18.86
C LEU A 63 -26.16 -59.13 -19.27
N GLU A 64 -26.93 -58.27 -19.95
CA GLU A 64 -28.26 -58.66 -20.44
C GLU A 64 -28.19 -59.72 -21.55
N ALA A 65 -27.16 -59.69 -22.40
CA ALA A 65 -26.92 -60.75 -23.38
C ALA A 65 -26.58 -62.09 -22.71
N ALA A 66 -25.68 -62.08 -21.73
CA ALA A 66 -25.30 -63.27 -20.96
C ALA A 66 -26.50 -63.87 -20.23
N LYS A 67 -27.35 -63.04 -19.59
CA LYS A 67 -28.61 -63.49 -18.95
C LYS A 67 -29.58 -64.14 -19.94
N ARG A 68 -29.73 -63.58 -21.14
CA ARG A 68 -30.57 -64.18 -22.19
C ARG A 68 -30.02 -65.54 -22.62
N ASN A 69 -28.71 -65.62 -22.86
CA ASN A 69 -28.04 -66.86 -23.24
C ASN A 69 -28.13 -67.93 -22.15
N TYR A 70 -28.03 -67.53 -20.88
CA TYR A 70 -28.21 -68.41 -19.73
C TYR A 70 -29.63 -68.99 -19.70
N LYS A 71 -30.65 -68.12 -19.85
CA LYS A 71 -32.05 -68.56 -19.86
C LYS A 71 -32.32 -69.53 -21.01
N GLN A 72 -31.79 -69.26 -22.20
CA GLN A 72 -31.92 -70.17 -23.35
C GLN A 72 -31.22 -71.51 -23.08
N THR A 73 -29.95 -71.46 -22.67
CA THR A 73 -29.15 -72.67 -22.39
C THR A 73 -29.78 -73.53 -21.30
N ARG A 74 -30.39 -72.90 -20.28
CA ARG A 74 -31.14 -73.62 -19.25
C ARG A 74 -32.38 -74.31 -19.82
N SER A 75 -33.15 -73.64 -20.69
CA SER A 75 -34.30 -74.26 -21.37
C SER A 75 -33.87 -75.43 -22.25
N ASP A 76 -32.76 -75.29 -22.99
CA ASP A 76 -32.22 -76.35 -23.83
C ASP A 76 -31.75 -77.55 -22.99
N LEU A 77 -31.14 -77.29 -21.82
CA LEU A 77 -30.73 -78.32 -20.87
C LEU A 77 -31.93 -79.08 -20.30
N GLU A 78 -33.00 -78.37 -19.92
CA GLU A 78 -34.25 -78.99 -19.45
C GLU A 78 -34.84 -79.92 -20.54
N GLY A 79 -34.81 -79.50 -21.82
CA GLY A 79 -35.21 -80.34 -22.95
C GLY A 79 -34.29 -81.55 -23.18
N ALA A 80 -32.98 -81.38 -23.04
CA ALA A 80 -32.01 -82.47 -23.14
C ALA A 80 -32.20 -83.53 -22.02
N ILE A 81 -32.51 -83.08 -20.81
CA ILE A 81 -32.84 -83.96 -19.67
C ILE A 81 -34.14 -84.72 -19.95
N ALA A 82 -35.19 -84.03 -20.39
CA ALA A 82 -36.49 -84.64 -20.69
C ALA A 82 -36.42 -85.69 -21.82
N SER A 83 -35.53 -85.48 -22.79
CA SER A 83 -35.28 -86.41 -23.91
C SER A 83 -34.21 -87.46 -23.61
N ASN A 84 -33.65 -87.48 -22.39
CA ASN A 84 -32.57 -88.40 -21.98
C ASN A 84 -31.33 -88.33 -22.91
N ASN A 85 -31.05 -87.14 -23.45
CA ASN A 85 -29.94 -86.92 -24.37
C ASN A 85 -28.62 -86.82 -23.60
N THR A 86 -27.92 -87.95 -23.49
CA THR A 86 -26.66 -88.09 -22.73
C THR A 86 -25.47 -87.38 -23.36
N GLN A 87 -25.55 -86.99 -24.64
CA GLN A 87 -24.47 -86.28 -25.32
C GLN A 87 -24.53 -84.77 -25.09
N LEU A 88 -25.73 -84.17 -25.18
CA LEU A 88 -25.90 -82.73 -25.07
C LEU A 88 -26.02 -82.24 -23.62
N GLY A 89 -26.58 -83.05 -22.72
CA GLY A 89 -26.79 -82.68 -21.32
C GLY A 89 -25.55 -82.14 -20.60
N PRO A 90 -24.42 -82.88 -20.58
CA PRO A 90 -23.20 -82.41 -19.91
C PRO A 90 -22.61 -81.13 -20.52
N ILE A 91 -22.67 -80.96 -21.84
CA ILE A 91 -22.15 -79.78 -22.55
C ILE A 91 -22.99 -78.55 -22.21
N LEU A 92 -24.33 -78.70 -22.21
CA LEU A 92 -25.25 -77.62 -21.86
C LEU A 92 -25.13 -77.23 -20.38
N LEU A 93 -24.91 -78.21 -19.49
CA LEU A 93 -24.66 -77.95 -18.08
C LEU A 93 -23.36 -77.15 -17.90
N GLN A 94 -22.25 -77.59 -18.50
CA GLN A 94 -20.99 -76.86 -18.44
C GLN A 94 -21.12 -75.43 -18.98
N LYS A 95 -21.84 -75.25 -20.10
CA LYS A 95 -22.10 -73.92 -20.67
C LYS A 95 -22.96 -73.05 -19.74
N LYS A 96 -23.97 -73.64 -19.09
CA LYS A 96 -24.79 -72.93 -18.09
C LYS A 96 -23.92 -72.41 -16.95
N ASP A 97 -23.05 -73.26 -16.40
CA ASP A 97 -22.19 -72.89 -15.28
C ASP A 97 -21.18 -71.78 -15.69
N GLN A 98 -20.61 -71.86 -16.90
CA GLN A 98 -19.77 -70.80 -17.45
C GLN A 98 -20.51 -69.46 -17.60
N LEU A 99 -21.76 -69.50 -18.09
CA LEU A 99 -22.59 -68.30 -18.21
C LEU A 99 -22.99 -67.74 -16.84
N GLU A 100 -23.14 -68.58 -15.83
CA GLU A 100 -23.42 -68.17 -14.45
C GLU A 100 -22.23 -67.39 -13.87
N ASP A 101 -21.02 -67.94 -14.01
CA ASP A 101 -19.78 -67.27 -13.63
C ASP A 101 -19.56 -65.94 -14.38
N GLU A 102 -19.84 -65.92 -15.69
CA GLU A 102 -19.74 -64.72 -16.52
C GLU A 102 -20.73 -63.64 -16.07
N ILE A 103 -21.98 -64.02 -15.81
CA ILE A 103 -23.01 -63.10 -15.30
C ILE A 103 -22.57 -62.47 -13.97
N ASP A 104 -22.01 -63.26 -13.06
CA ASP A 104 -21.59 -62.74 -11.75
C ASP A 104 -20.37 -61.83 -11.85
N ARG A 105 -19.41 -62.13 -12.74
CA ARG A 105 -18.31 -61.21 -13.06
C ARG A 105 -18.83 -59.90 -13.67
N LEU A 106 -19.69 -59.98 -14.68
CA LEU A 106 -20.25 -58.80 -15.35
C LEU A 106 -21.08 -57.93 -14.40
N LYS A 107 -21.82 -58.53 -13.45
CA LYS A 107 -22.50 -57.78 -12.38
C LYS A 107 -21.52 -57.01 -11.50
N ALA A 108 -20.46 -57.68 -11.04
CA ALA A 108 -19.46 -57.06 -10.18
C ALA A 108 -18.75 -55.90 -10.90
N ASP A 109 -18.35 -56.11 -12.15
CA ASP A 109 -17.72 -55.08 -12.99
C ASP A 109 -18.68 -53.91 -13.26
N LEU A 110 -19.95 -54.18 -13.53
CA LEU A 110 -20.96 -53.16 -13.73
C LEU A 110 -21.19 -52.34 -12.45
N GLU A 111 -21.29 -52.98 -11.29
CA GLU A 111 -21.46 -52.30 -10.00
C GLU A 111 -20.25 -51.41 -9.69
N GLN A 112 -19.03 -51.90 -9.93
CA GLN A 112 -17.82 -51.11 -9.78
C GLN A 112 -17.84 -49.91 -10.74
N SER A 113 -18.17 -50.13 -12.02
CA SER A 113 -18.23 -49.06 -13.01
C SER A 113 -19.29 -48.01 -12.68
N VAL A 114 -20.42 -48.40 -12.09
CA VAL A 114 -21.44 -47.45 -11.60
C VAL A 114 -20.87 -46.56 -10.49
N LYS A 115 -20.18 -47.14 -9.50
CA LYS A 115 -19.55 -46.37 -8.40
C LYS A 115 -18.51 -45.39 -8.93
N GLU A 116 -17.62 -45.85 -9.81
CA GLU A 116 -16.60 -44.99 -10.41
C GLU A 116 -17.23 -43.82 -11.19
N VAL A 117 -18.28 -44.05 -11.97
CA VAL A 117 -18.98 -42.98 -12.70
C VAL A 117 -19.55 -41.93 -11.75
N GLU A 118 -20.19 -42.34 -10.66
CA GLU A 118 -20.76 -41.40 -9.69
C GLU A 118 -19.67 -40.62 -8.93
N ASP A 119 -18.58 -41.28 -8.53
CA ASP A 119 -17.45 -40.62 -7.88
C ASP A 119 -16.85 -39.52 -8.78
N TYR A 120 -16.63 -39.82 -10.07
CA TYR A 120 -16.07 -38.84 -10.99
C TYR A 120 -17.05 -37.72 -11.37
N LYS A 121 -18.37 -37.99 -11.39
CA LYS A 121 -19.37 -36.92 -11.51
C LYS A 121 -19.31 -35.97 -10.32
N GLY A 122 -19.15 -36.50 -9.10
CA GLY A 122 -18.92 -35.70 -7.91
C GLY A 122 -17.69 -34.79 -8.05
N LEU A 123 -16.57 -35.36 -8.52
CA LEU A 123 -15.36 -34.59 -8.81
C LEU A 123 -15.57 -33.50 -9.87
N MET A 124 -16.34 -33.78 -10.93
CA MET A 124 -16.66 -32.79 -11.95
C MET A 124 -17.45 -31.60 -11.38
N ILE A 125 -18.44 -31.86 -10.52
CA ILE A 125 -19.24 -30.81 -9.86
C ILE A 125 -18.35 -29.96 -8.96
N GLU A 126 -17.50 -30.59 -8.16
CA GLU A 126 -16.56 -29.91 -7.28
C GLU A 126 -15.57 -29.05 -8.07
N MET A 127 -15.03 -29.58 -9.17
CA MET A 127 -14.12 -28.86 -10.03
C MET A 127 -14.79 -27.67 -10.71
N GLN A 128 -16.03 -27.82 -11.16
CA GLN A 128 -16.83 -26.72 -11.70
C GLN A 128 -17.09 -25.64 -10.64
N GLY A 129 -17.40 -26.04 -9.41
CA GLY A 129 -17.51 -25.13 -8.27
C GLY A 129 -16.21 -24.35 -8.04
N GLY A 130 -15.07 -25.05 -8.00
CA GLY A 130 -13.75 -24.44 -7.84
C GLY A 130 -13.37 -23.47 -8.97
N ILE A 131 -13.73 -23.77 -10.22
CA ILE A 131 -13.54 -22.85 -11.36
C ILE A 131 -14.36 -21.58 -11.16
N ASN A 132 -15.62 -21.70 -10.77
CA ASN A 132 -16.50 -20.55 -10.54
C ASN A 132 -16.00 -19.69 -9.37
N THR A 133 -15.58 -20.32 -8.27
CA THR A 133 -14.97 -19.62 -7.13
C THR A 133 -13.75 -18.81 -7.57
N LEU A 134 -12.85 -19.40 -8.36
CA LEU A 134 -11.67 -18.68 -8.85
C LEU A 134 -12.01 -17.52 -9.78
N LYS A 135 -13.04 -17.66 -10.63
CA LYS A 135 -13.55 -16.54 -11.45
C LYS A 135 -14.06 -15.40 -10.57
N MET A 136 -14.85 -15.71 -9.55
CA MET A 136 -15.35 -14.72 -8.59
C MET A 136 -14.21 -14.07 -7.79
N GLU A 137 -13.20 -14.84 -7.40
CA GLU A 137 -12.01 -14.31 -6.73
C GLU A 137 -11.23 -13.36 -7.64
N LYS A 138 -11.02 -13.73 -8.91
CA LYS A 138 -10.43 -12.86 -9.93
C LYS A 138 -11.19 -11.53 -10.03
N GLU A 139 -12.50 -11.57 -10.23
CA GLU A 139 -13.33 -10.37 -10.36
C GLU A 139 -13.22 -9.46 -9.13
N ARG A 140 -13.29 -10.03 -7.92
CA ARG A 140 -13.11 -9.29 -6.68
C ARG A 140 -11.71 -8.70 -6.54
N ALA A 141 -10.68 -9.43 -6.94
CA ALA A 141 -9.30 -8.96 -6.91
C ALA A 141 -9.10 -7.78 -7.87
N LEU A 142 -9.63 -7.85 -9.09
CA LEU A 142 -9.54 -6.75 -10.07
C LEU A 142 -10.32 -5.51 -9.63
N ALA A 143 -11.51 -5.68 -9.05
CA ALA A 143 -12.29 -4.56 -8.52
C ALA A 143 -11.56 -3.84 -7.38
N ARG A 144 -10.92 -4.61 -6.48
CA ARG A 144 -10.07 -4.07 -5.40
C ARG A 144 -8.85 -3.35 -5.96
N ALA A 145 -8.12 -3.98 -6.88
CA ALA A 145 -6.94 -3.38 -7.50
C ALA A 145 -7.27 -2.06 -8.21
N THR A 146 -8.42 -1.98 -8.88
CA THR A 146 -8.91 -0.74 -9.50
C THR A 146 -9.19 0.33 -8.44
N SER A 147 -9.87 -0.03 -7.36
CA SER A 147 -10.17 0.89 -6.24
C SER A 147 -8.90 1.40 -5.56
N ASP A 148 -7.92 0.52 -5.35
CA ASP A 148 -6.63 0.86 -4.75
C ASP A 148 -5.83 1.78 -5.69
N LYS A 149 -5.87 1.55 -7.00
CA LYS A 149 -5.24 2.41 -8.00
C LYS A 149 -5.83 3.83 -8.02
N GLU A 150 -7.16 3.96 -7.91
CA GLU A 150 -7.81 5.26 -7.80
C GLU A 150 -7.45 5.98 -6.48
N ARG A 151 -7.36 5.25 -5.36
CA ARG A 151 -6.86 5.79 -4.09
C ARG A 151 -5.44 6.35 -4.21
N ILE A 152 -4.53 5.58 -4.81
CA ILE A 152 -3.14 6.01 -5.06
C ILE A 152 -3.11 7.24 -5.97
N ARG A 153 -3.95 7.28 -7.02
CA ARG A 153 -4.07 8.47 -7.89
C ARG A 153 -4.49 9.69 -7.09
N ILE A 154 -5.54 9.59 -6.28
CA ILE A 154 -6.02 10.69 -5.44
C ILE A 154 -4.94 11.14 -4.46
N GLU A 155 -4.23 10.21 -3.81
CA GLU A 155 -3.13 10.54 -2.90
C GLU A 155 -2.00 11.28 -3.61
N ASN A 156 -1.61 10.84 -4.81
CA ASN A 156 -0.60 11.51 -5.63
C ASN A 156 -1.06 12.90 -6.10
N GLU A 157 -2.34 13.05 -6.46
CA GLU A 157 -2.92 14.35 -6.80
C GLU A 157 -2.95 15.29 -5.59
N ILE A 158 -3.34 14.81 -4.40
CA ILE A 158 -3.28 15.60 -3.15
C ILE A 158 -1.83 15.98 -2.81
N ALA A 159 -0.89 15.05 -2.95
CA ALA A 159 0.53 15.33 -2.76
C ALA A 159 1.05 16.36 -3.78
N GLY A 160 0.55 16.34 -5.02
CA GLY A 160 0.83 17.35 -6.05
C GLY A 160 0.11 18.69 -5.83
N LEU A 161 -1.00 18.70 -5.10
CA LEU A 161 -1.77 19.88 -4.68
C LEU A 161 -1.28 20.49 -3.35
N SER A 162 -0.24 19.92 -2.75
CA SER A 162 0.35 20.44 -1.51
C SER A 162 0.84 21.89 -1.71
N VAL A 163 0.40 22.77 -0.82
CA VAL A 163 0.47 24.25 -0.89
C VAL A 163 1.85 24.79 -0.49
N GLU A 164 2.85 23.93 -0.27
CA GLU A 164 4.20 24.34 0.12
C GLU A 164 4.93 25.25 -0.91
N PRO A 165 4.82 25.08 -2.25
CA PRO A 165 5.50 25.98 -3.18
C PRO A 165 4.87 27.39 -3.24
N GLU A 166 3.56 27.50 -3.03
CA GLU A 166 2.85 28.78 -3.09
C GLU A 166 3.01 29.61 -1.80
N LEU A 167 3.13 28.97 -0.63
CA LEU A 167 3.48 29.65 0.63
C LEU A 167 4.94 30.15 0.62
N ALA A 168 5.88 29.37 0.09
CA ALA A 168 7.28 29.79 -0.06
C ALA A 168 7.45 30.96 -1.03
N ALA A 169 6.65 31.03 -2.10
CA ALA A 169 6.64 32.18 -3.01
C ALA A 169 6.14 33.46 -2.32
N LEU A 170 5.14 33.36 -1.44
CA LEU A 170 4.58 34.50 -0.72
C LEU A 170 5.57 35.10 0.31
N ASP A 171 6.33 34.26 1.02
CA ASP A 171 7.35 34.72 1.99
C ASP A 171 8.53 35.42 1.30
N ASN A 172 8.98 34.92 0.14
CA ASN A 172 10.02 35.59 -0.67
C ASN A 172 9.56 36.96 -1.20
N VAL A 173 8.29 37.11 -1.58
CA VAL A 173 7.72 38.42 -1.94
C VAL A 173 7.66 39.34 -0.74
N ARG A 174 7.34 38.83 0.46
CA ARG A 174 7.31 39.59 1.71
C ARG A 174 8.70 40.09 2.11
N GLU A 175 9.71 39.26 1.96
CA GLU A 175 11.11 39.61 2.24
C GLU A 175 11.63 40.63 1.20
N GLY A 176 11.29 40.46 -0.08
CA GLY A 176 11.60 41.43 -1.14
C GLY A 176 10.95 42.80 -0.92
N LEU A 177 9.69 42.85 -0.47
CA LEU A 177 8.99 44.11 -0.17
C LEU A 177 9.59 44.81 1.05
N SER A 178 9.96 44.05 2.08
CA SER A 178 10.61 44.58 3.30
C SER A 178 11.98 45.18 2.97
N LYS A 179 12.77 44.50 2.12
CA LYS A 179 14.07 44.99 1.64
C LYS A 179 13.93 46.27 0.82
N LEU A 180 12.96 46.33 -0.09
CA LEU A 180 12.67 47.53 -0.88
C LEU A 180 12.23 48.71 0.00
N HIS A 181 11.42 48.45 1.03
CA HIS A 181 11.03 49.47 2.00
C HIS A 181 12.23 49.97 2.82
N GLY A 182 13.12 49.06 3.23
CA GLY A 182 14.39 49.39 3.88
C GLY A 182 15.31 50.24 3.01
N GLU A 183 15.45 49.90 1.73
CA GLU A 183 16.25 50.67 0.75
C GLU A 183 15.66 52.05 0.47
N ALA A 184 14.33 52.19 0.44
CA ALA A 184 13.65 53.48 0.30
C ALA A 184 13.79 54.37 1.55
N VAL A 185 13.75 53.78 2.76
CA VAL A 185 13.98 54.52 4.02
C VAL A 185 15.44 54.94 4.15
N VAL A 186 16.39 54.06 3.79
CA VAL A 186 17.83 54.36 3.83
C VAL A 186 18.23 55.39 2.76
N SER A 187 17.67 55.34 1.55
CA SER A 187 17.92 56.38 0.53
C SER A 187 17.35 57.75 0.93
N LYS A 188 16.23 57.77 1.66
CA LYS A 188 15.67 59.02 2.19
C LYS A 188 16.49 59.60 3.35
N GLU A 189 17.12 58.74 4.15
CA GLU A 189 18.01 59.14 5.26
C GLU A 189 19.42 59.54 4.79
N LEU A 190 19.96 58.90 3.74
CA LEU A 190 21.30 59.20 3.19
C LEU A 190 21.32 60.40 2.24
N GLY A 191 20.17 60.86 1.75
CA GLY A 191 20.07 62.01 0.84
C GLY A 191 20.20 63.38 1.49
N GLU A 192 20.10 63.51 2.83
CA GLU A 192 19.93 64.84 3.46
C GLU A 192 20.89 65.21 4.61
N THR A 193 21.78 64.35 5.11
CA THR A 193 22.60 64.76 6.28
C THR A 193 23.99 64.15 6.35
N ASP A 194 25.02 64.92 5.95
CA ASP A 194 26.27 64.93 6.74
C ASP A 194 27.14 66.19 6.50
N VAL A 195 27.21 66.73 5.28
CA VAL A 195 28.16 67.82 4.97
C VAL A 195 27.77 69.16 5.64
N ASP A 196 26.50 69.57 5.55
CA ASP A 196 26.05 70.86 6.12
C ASP A 196 26.00 70.87 7.65
N ARG A 197 25.70 69.71 8.27
CA ARG A 197 25.73 69.55 9.74
C ARG A 197 27.16 69.57 10.28
N GLN A 198 28.12 68.97 9.57
CA GLN A 198 29.53 69.03 9.94
C GLN A 198 30.08 70.46 9.81
N LEU A 199 29.69 71.19 8.75
CA LEU A 199 30.08 72.59 8.56
C LEU A 199 29.50 73.52 9.66
N ALA A 200 28.25 73.28 10.08
CA ALA A 200 27.61 74.03 11.16
C ALA A 200 28.22 73.74 12.54
N ARG A 201 28.62 72.48 12.82
CA ARG A 201 29.32 72.11 14.05
C ARG A 201 30.70 72.78 14.15
N LEU A 202 31.49 72.75 13.07
CA LEU A 202 32.80 73.42 13.04
C LEU A 202 32.70 74.93 13.33
N ARG A 203 31.64 75.59 12.82
CA ARG A 203 31.37 77.01 13.09
C ARG A 203 30.93 77.27 14.53
N ARG A 204 30.20 76.35 15.16
CA ARG A 204 29.80 76.45 16.58
C ARG A 204 30.99 76.27 17.52
N ASP A 205 31.87 75.32 17.23
CA ASP A 205 32.98 74.97 18.12
C ASP A 205 34.13 76.01 18.08
N ALA A 206 34.25 76.78 16.99
CA ALA A 206 35.23 77.86 16.87
C ALA A 206 34.82 79.20 17.55
N ALA A 207 33.53 79.40 17.83
CA ALA A 207 33.01 80.68 18.35
C ALA A 207 33.36 81.01 19.83
N PRO A 208 33.36 80.06 20.80
CA PRO A 208 33.55 80.40 22.21
C PRO A 208 35.01 80.65 22.63
N ALA A 209 36.00 80.14 21.89
CA ALA A 209 37.42 80.38 22.20
C ALA A 209 37.89 81.77 21.74
N ALA A 210 37.45 82.22 20.55
CA ALA A 210 37.79 83.54 20.01
C ALA A 210 37.17 84.71 20.79
N ALA A 211 35.96 84.51 21.36
CA ALA A 211 35.30 85.52 22.18
C ALA A 211 35.96 85.69 23.56
N LYS A 212 36.42 84.60 24.20
CA LYS A 212 37.11 84.65 25.49
C LYS A 212 38.48 85.34 25.40
N ALA A 213 39.23 85.12 24.33
CA ALA A 213 40.53 85.77 24.12
C ALA A 213 40.39 87.30 24.01
N LYS A 214 39.42 87.78 23.21
CA LYS A 214 39.13 89.23 23.07
C LYS A 214 38.62 89.86 24.37
N PHE A 215 37.82 89.14 25.15
CA PHE A 215 37.33 89.64 26.45
C PHE A 215 38.45 89.71 27.50
N ALA A 216 39.33 88.71 27.58
CA ALA A 216 40.45 88.70 28.52
C ALA A 216 41.42 89.87 28.30
N GLU A 217 41.61 90.29 27.05
CA GLU A 217 42.45 91.44 26.70
C GLU A 217 41.83 92.78 27.16
N LEU A 218 40.51 92.94 27.00
CA LEU A 218 39.77 94.11 27.52
C LEU A 218 39.74 94.15 29.07
N VAL A 219 39.64 92.99 29.73
CA VAL A 219 39.70 92.89 31.19
C VAL A 219 41.10 93.26 31.72
N LYS A 220 42.18 92.85 31.04
CA LYS A 220 43.54 93.26 31.41
C LYS A 220 43.74 94.78 31.32
N GLN A 221 43.22 95.44 30.28
CA GLN A 221 43.30 96.91 30.16
C GLN A 221 42.54 97.64 31.29
N THR A 222 41.40 97.09 31.74
CA THR A 222 40.58 97.72 32.78
C THR A 222 41.06 97.43 34.21
N GLN A 223 41.69 96.28 34.46
CA GLN A 223 42.22 95.92 35.77
C GLN A 223 43.58 96.55 36.08
N ALA A 224 44.42 96.80 35.07
CA ALA A 224 45.62 97.63 35.24
C ALA A 224 45.29 99.05 35.75
N GLY A 225 44.11 99.58 35.41
CA GLY A 225 43.61 100.86 35.94
C GLY A 225 43.00 100.79 37.35
N ARG A 226 42.72 99.60 37.90
CA ARG A 226 42.01 99.42 39.20
C ARG A 226 42.86 98.80 40.32
N SER A 227 43.93 98.07 40.01
CA SER A 227 44.83 97.46 41.01
C SER A 227 45.78 98.44 41.71
N ALA A 228 45.73 99.73 41.40
CA ALA A 228 46.38 100.78 42.19
C ALA A 228 45.58 101.17 43.46
N ALA A 229 44.34 100.70 43.63
CA ALA A 229 43.39 101.31 44.58
C ALA A 229 42.91 100.45 45.78
N SER A 230 43.17 99.14 45.91
CA SER A 230 42.42 98.30 46.89
C SER A 230 43.20 97.28 47.74
N SER A 231 44.54 97.29 47.74
CA SER A 231 45.35 96.36 48.54
C SER A 231 45.34 96.63 50.05
N GLN A 232 44.67 97.70 50.51
CA GLN A 232 44.75 98.19 51.89
C GLN A 232 43.68 97.63 52.85
N GLU A 233 42.59 97.03 52.38
CA GLU A 233 41.41 96.77 53.26
C GLU A 233 41.29 95.35 53.85
N SER A 234 41.83 94.29 53.24
CA SER A 234 41.41 92.92 53.57
C SER A 234 42.18 92.18 54.68
N GLN A 235 43.20 92.79 55.29
CA GLN A 235 43.90 92.16 56.44
C GLN A 235 43.06 92.21 57.74
N ALA A 236 41.94 92.93 57.76
CA ALA A 236 41.26 93.33 58.99
C ALA A 236 40.21 92.36 59.56
N GLN A 237 39.66 91.38 58.83
CA GLN A 237 38.38 90.76 59.24
C GLN A 237 38.36 89.23 59.43
N ALA A 238 39.45 88.52 59.13
CA ALA A 238 39.55 87.08 59.41
C ALA A 238 39.51 86.71 60.91
N ALA A 239 39.47 87.70 61.81
CA ALA A 239 39.46 87.54 63.26
C ALA A 239 38.12 87.08 63.88
N GLN A 240 37.00 87.04 63.13
CA GLN A 240 35.67 86.86 63.74
C GLN A 240 35.05 85.45 63.72
N GLN A 241 35.62 84.47 63.01
CA GLN A 241 34.97 83.16 62.83
C GLN A 241 35.19 82.14 63.97
N LYS A 242 35.83 82.52 65.08
CA LYS A 242 36.30 81.58 66.11
C LYS A 242 35.32 81.30 67.29
N THR A 243 34.08 81.80 67.29
CA THR A 243 33.31 81.94 68.56
C THR A 243 31.98 81.17 68.73
N LEU A 244 31.42 80.41 67.79
CA LEU A 244 30.01 79.95 67.94
C LEU A 244 29.72 78.45 67.74
N GLY A 245 30.73 77.57 67.78
CA GLY A 245 30.54 76.11 67.60
C GLY A 245 30.23 75.30 68.87
N GLU A 246 30.36 75.86 70.08
CA GLU A 246 30.14 75.17 71.36
C GLU A 246 28.81 75.61 71.98
N GLN A 247 27.75 74.79 71.86
CA GLN A 247 26.61 74.61 72.79
C GLN A 247 25.46 73.85 72.09
N ASN A 248 25.57 72.52 71.99
CA ASN A 248 24.40 71.64 71.90
C ASN A 248 24.79 70.19 72.24
N THR A 249 24.96 69.94 73.55
CA THR A 249 24.74 68.66 74.23
C THR A 249 24.39 68.96 75.68
#